data_AF-A0A1N7N7H3-F1
#
_entry.id   AF-A0A1N7N7H3-F1
#
_cell.length_a   1.000
_cell.length_b   1.000
_cell.length_c   1.000
_cell.angle_alpha   90.00
_cell.angle_beta   90.00
_cell.angle_gamma   90.00
#
_symmetry.space_group_name_H-M   'P 1'
#
loop_
_entity.id
_entity.type
_entity.pdbx_description
1 polymer ?
#
loop_
_entity_poly.entity_id
_entity_poly.type
_entity_poly.pdbx_seq_one_letter_code
_entity_poly.pdbx_strand_id
1 'polypeptide(L)'
;MKYSFLNKRITFGILLFCFITLQSQNITVINATNESVMIKNNNQSVKLNNESKKEFSGVNSISINGSNLSRTINIFLEPKEKLSITIEKDKNLLFTGNHSFLHEYISETLNVDLFGKIPLYEQIGEKKNFNELKNRFRTAASRHIKESKTIQHNCFS
;
A
#
# COMPACT_ATOMS: atom_id res chain seq x y z
N MET A 1 30.86 0.94 -49.41
CA MET A 1 30.31 0.46 -48.11
C MET A 1 30.29 1.60 -47.07
N LYS A 2 29.42 2.62 -47.21
CA LYS A 2 29.31 3.74 -46.25
C LYS A 2 28.04 3.70 -45.36
N TYR A 3 27.04 2.90 -45.74
CA TYR A 3 25.74 2.85 -45.06
C TYR A 3 25.69 2.03 -43.75
N SER A 4 26.70 1.20 -43.48
CA SER A 4 26.71 0.31 -42.30
C SER A 4 26.94 1.05 -40.97
N PHE A 5 27.70 2.14 -40.99
CA PHE A 5 28.04 2.88 -39.76
C PHE A 5 26.92 3.81 -39.26
N LEU A 6 26.13 4.41 -40.17
CA LEU A 6 24.99 5.25 -39.77
C LEU A 6 23.89 4.41 -39.11
N ASN A 7 23.56 3.25 -39.69
CA ASN A 7 22.56 2.36 -39.09
C ASN A 7 22.99 1.91 -37.69
N LYS A 8 24.25 1.49 -37.48
CA LYS A 8 24.74 1.11 -36.14
C LYS A 8 24.55 2.21 -35.09
N ARG A 9 24.81 3.49 -35.42
CA ARG A 9 24.64 4.62 -34.48
C ARG A 9 23.17 4.92 -34.17
N ILE A 10 22.31 4.87 -35.18
CA ILE A 10 20.87 5.11 -35.02
C ILE A 10 20.25 3.99 -34.18
N THR A 11 20.60 2.73 -34.45
CA THR A 11 20.10 1.59 -33.66
C THR A 11 20.58 1.65 -32.21
N PHE A 12 21.84 2.04 -31.97
CA PHE A 12 22.35 2.24 -30.61
C PHE A 12 21.64 3.38 -29.87
N GLY A 13 21.36 4.49 -30.55
CA GLY A 13 20.64 5.63 -29.97
C GLY A 13 19.20 5.31 -29.59
N ILE A 14 18.48 4.57 -30.45
CA ILE A 14 17.12 4.10 -30.17
C ILE A 14 17.11 3.10 -29.02
N LEU A 15 18.07 2.17 -28.98
CA LEU A 15 18.20 1.20 -27.90
C LEU A 15 18.46 1.90 -26.55
N LEU A 16 19.33 2.92 -26.53
CA LEU A 16 19.62 3.72 -25.34
C LEU A 16 18.38 4.46 -24.83
N PHE A 17 17.56 5.00 -25.73
CA PHE A 17 16.33 5.71 -25.38
C PHE A 17 15.27 4.79 -24.75
N CYS A 18 15.20 3.53 -25.18
CA CYS A 18 14.28 2.54 -24.61
C CYS A 18 14.57 2.20 -23.13
N PHE A 19 15.82 2.38 -22.66
CA PHE A 19 16.16 2.11 -21.26
C PHE A 19 15.87 3.30 -20.32
N ILE A 20 15.79 4.52 -20.84
CA ILE A 20 15.61 5.74 -20.03
C ILE A 20 14.15 5.89 -19.56
N THR A 21 13.20 5.22 -20.22
CA THR A 21 11.77 5.29 -19.89
C THR A 21 11.30 4.20 -18.93
N LEU A 22 12.19 3.42 -18.32
CA LEU A 22 11.86 2.48 -17.24
C LEU A 22 11.49 3.28 -15.97
N GLN A 23 10.28 3.83 -15.99
CA GLN A 23 9.68 4.43 -14.81
C GLN A 23 9.23 3.33 -13.88
N SER A 24 9.48 3.54 -12.60
CA SER A 24 9.20 2.59 -11.55
C SER A 24 8.58 3.34 -10.39
N GLN A 25 7.46 2.83 -9.89
CA GLN A 25 6.73 3.43 -8.77
C GLN A 25 7.66 3.62 -7.58
N ASN A 26 7.51 4.73 -6.84
CA ASN A 26 8.36 5.04 -5.71
C ASN A 26 7.58 5.07 -4.40
N ILE A 27 8.12 4.40 -3.39
CA ILE A 27 7.49 4.28 -2.09
C ILE A 27 8.47 4.73 -1.03
N THR A 28 8.04 5.66 -0.20
CA THR A 28 8.85 6.17 0.91
C THR A 28 8.27 5.68 2.22
N VAL A 29 9.02 4.85 2.95
CA VAL A 29 8.63 4.44 4.31
C VAL A 29 9.38 5.31 5.31
N ILE A 30 8.64 5.94 6.21
CA ILE A 30 9.16 6.83 7.25
C ILE A 30 8.85 6.20 8.61
N ASN A 31 9.87 5.99 9.44
CA ASN A 31 9.69 5.55 10.81
C ASN A 31 9.69 6.75 11.74
N ALA A 32 8.52 7.21 12.17
CA ALA A 32 8.38 8.28 13.17
C ALA A 32 8.24 7.73 14.60
N THR A 33 8.49 6.43 14.81
CA THR A 33 8.45 5.78 16.12
C THR A 33 9.81 5.81 16.80
N ASN A 34 9.79 5.73 18.14
CA ASN A 34 11.02 5.67 18.94
C ASN A 34 11.73 4.30 18.85
N GLU A 35 11.13 3.31 18.18
CA GLU A 35 11.64 1.95 18.06
C GLU A 35 12.18 1.71 16.64
N SER A 36 13.06 0.73 16.48
CA SER A 36 13.47 0.31 15.13
C SER A 36 12.43 -0.62 14.51
N VAL A 37 12.16 -0.44 13.21
CA VAL A 37 11.22 -1.27 12.46
C VAL A 37 11.94 -1.96 11.31
N MET A 38 11.63 -3.22 11.07
CA MET A 38 12.13 -3.97 9.93
C MET A 38 11.14 -3.86 8.78
N ILE A 39 11.63 -3.37 7.64
CA ILE A 39 10.88 -3.29 6.40
C ILE A 39 11.40 -4.34 5.44
N LYS A 40 10.52 -5.21 4.98
CA LYS A 40 10.85 -6.27 4.03
C LYS A 40 10.03 -6.12 2.77
N ASN A 41 10.65 -6.34 1.63
CA ASN A 41 9.97 -6.61 0.37
C ASN A 41 10.52 -7.92 -0.22
N ASN A 42 10.13 -8.26 -1.44
CA ASN A 42 10.55 -9.51 -2.07
C ASN A 42 12.07 -9.63 -2.29
N ASN A 43 12.79 -8.51 -2.38
CA ASN A 43 14.18 -8.45 -2.80
C ASN A 43 15.15 -8.03 -1.66
N GLN A 44 14.66 -7.30 -0.66
CA GLN A 44 15.48 -6.71 0.40
C GLN A 44 14.76 -6.64 1.74
N SER A 45 15.55 -6.72 2.81
CA SER A 45 15.13 -6.46 4.19
C SER A 45 16.00 -5.35 4.76
N VAL A 46 15.37 -4.29 5.25
CA VAL A 46 16.04 -3.08 5.75
C VAL A 46 15.52 -2.76 7.14
N LYS A 47 16.44 -2.57 8.09
CA LYS A 47 16.11 -2.03 9.40
C LYS A 47 16.09 -0.50 9.32
N LEU A 48 14.93 0.12 9.58
CA LEU A 48 14.82 1.55 9.81
C LEU A 48 14.92 1.84 11.30
N ASN A 49 15.84 2.72 11.66
CA ASN A 49 15.99 3.22 13.02
C ASN A 49 15.00 4.38 13.27
N ASN A 50 15.00 4.92 14.49
CA ASN A 50 14.16 6.05 14.87
C ASN A 50 14.37 7.24 13.89
N GLU A 51 13.27 7.91 13.53
CA GLU A 51 13.21 9.10 12.66
C GLU A 51 13.86 8.93 11.27
N SER A 52 14.13 7.69 10.87
CA SER A 52 14.73 7.38 9.58
C SER A 52 13.67 7.16 8.50
N LYS A 53 14.06 7.43 7.25
CA LYS A 53 13.24 7.12 6.06
C LYS A 53 14.01 6.27 5.06
N LYS A 54 13.30 5.49 4.28
CA LYS A 54 13.86 4.68 3.19
C LYS A 54 12.94 4.69 1.98
N GLU A 55 13.54 4.82 0.81
CA GLU A 55 12.86 4.76 -0.47
C GLU A 55 13.02 3.39 -1.11
N PHE A 56 11.93 2.93 -1.74
CA PHE A 56 11.79 1.67 -2.43
C PHE A 56 11.22 1.96 -3.82
N SER A 57 11.83 1.40 -4.86
CA SER A 57 11.34 1.55 -6.24
C SER A 57 10.95 0.18 -6.81
N GLY A 58 9.83 0.13 -7.53
CA GLY A 58 9.42 -1.07 -8.28
C GLY A 58 9.02 -2.25 -7.42
N VAL A 59 8.34 -2.00 -6.30
CA VAL A 59 7.90 -3.05 -5.37
C VAL A 59 6.38 -3.13 -5.31
N ASN A 60 5.86 -4.35 -5.36
CA ASN A 60 4.42 -4.62 -5.36
C ASN A 60 3.84 -4.78 -3.95
N SER A 61 4.69 -5.04 -2.96
CA SER A 61 4.30 -5.18 -1.56
C SER A 61 5.45 -4.83 -0.62
N ILE A 62 5.09 -4.36 0.57
CA ILE A 62 6.01 -4.09 1.67
C ILE A 62 5.42 -4.68 2.96
N SER A 63 6.24 -5.43 3.68
CA SER A 63 5.94 -5.89 5.04
C SER A 63 6.69 -5.03 6.06
N ILE A 64 5.97 -4.59 7.08
CA ILE A 64 6.44 -3.74 8.16
C ILE A 64 6.34 -4.54 9.46
N ASN A 65 7.48 -4.81 10.10
CA ASN A 65 7.58 -5.61 11.32
C ASN A 65 8.34 -4.84 12.42
N GLY A 66 7.67 -4.57 13.53
CA GLY A 66 8.20 -3.95 14.75
C GLY A 66 7.63 -4.63 16.00
N SER A 67 7.97 -4.13 17.20
CA SER A 67 7.73 -4.85 18.46
C SER A 67 6.25 -5.15 18.75
N ASN A 68 5.31 -4.42 18.14
CA ASN A 68 3.85 -4.69 18.17
C ASN A 68 3.17 -4.27 16.85
N LEU A 69 3.90 -4.32 15.75
CA LEU A 69 3.39 -3.93 14.43
C LEU A 69 3.81 -5.01 13.45
N SER A 70 2.86 -5.73 12.88
CA SER A 70 3.13 -6.65 11.76
C SER A 70 2.05 -6.46 10.72
N ARG A 71 2.41 -5.76 9.64
CA ARG A 71 1.49 -5.39 8.56
C ARG A 71 2.14 -5.66 7.22
N THR A 72 1.36 -6.20 6.29
CA THR A 72 1.75 -6.30 4.89
C THR A 72 0.86 -5.40 4.07
N ILE A 73 1.47 -4.51 3.30
CA ILE A 73 0.81 -3.50 2.48
C ILE A 73 1.07 -3.89 1.03
N ASN A 74 -0.01 -4.13 0.30
CA ASN A 74 0.05 -4.29 -1.15
C ASN A 74 0.02 -2.91 -1.80
N ILE A 75 0.83 -2.73 -2.84
CA ILE A 75 1.05 -1.44 -3.49
C ILE A 75 0.25 -1.39 -4.78
N PHE A 76 -0.66 -0.42 -4.84
CA PHE A 76 -1.51 -0.14 -5.99
C PHE A 76 -1.12 1.21 -6.57
N LEU A 77 -0.01 1.24 -7.31
CA LEU A 77 0.54 2.45 -7.93
C LEU A 77 0.89 2.18 -9.39
N GLU A 78 0.71 3.18 -10.23
CA GLU A 78 1.26 3.21 -11.58
C GLU A 78 2.76 3.55 -11.58
N PRO A 79 3.50 3.25 -12.66
CA PRO A 79 4.96 3.40 -12.71
C PRO A 79 5.53 4.81 -12.40
N LYS A 80 4.73 5.88 -12.54
CA LYS A 80 5.15 7.25 -12.24
C LYS A 80 4.74 7.73 -10.85
N GLU A 81 3.90 6.97 -10.17
CA GLU A 81 3.24 7.41 -8.95
C GLU A 81 4.10 7.21 -7.72
N LYS A 82 3.74 7.95 -6.67
CA LYS A 82 4.49 7.98 -5.42
C LYS A 82 3.55 7.83 -4.22
N LEU A 83 3.93 6.96 -3.29
CA LEU A 83 3.25 6.77 -2.01
C LEU A 83 4.26 6.96 -0.87
N SER A 84 3.86 7.66 0.18
CA SER A 84 4.60 7.69 1.43
C SER A 84 3.79 7.06 2.54
N ILE A 85 4.44 6.17 3.28
CA ILE A 85 3.89 5.41 4.40
C ILE A 85 4.66 5.84 5.64
N THR A 86 3.99 6.54 6.55
CA THR A 86 4.57 6.97 7.81
C THR A 86 4.06 6.08 8.93
N ILE A 87 4.98 5.51 9.70
CA ILE A 87 4.68 4.73 10.89
C ILE A 87 4.70 5.70 12.07
N GLU A 88 3.52 6.01 12.60
CA GLU A 88 3.32 6.96 13.69
C GLU A 88 3.64 6.34 15.05
N LYS A 89 3.82 7.19 16.07
CA LYS A 89 4.25 6.79 17.43
C LYS A 89 3.29 5.81 18.11
N ASP A 90 2.00 5.93 17.80
CA ASP A 90 0.92 5.03 18.21
C ASP A 90 0.85 3.74 17.39
N LYS A 91 1.82 3.54 16.49
CA LYS A 91 1.95 2.38 15.58
C LYS A 91 0.87 2.34 14.50
N ASN A 92 0.18 3.45 14.25
CA ASN A 92 -0.70 3.62 13.11
C ASN A 92 0.09 3.92 11.83
N LEU A 93 -0.52 3.62 10.68
CA LEU A 93 0.05 3.87 9.37
C LEU A 93 -0.67 5.05 8.72
N LEU A 94 0.07 6.13 8.49
CA LEU A 94 -0.41 7.28 7.74
C LEU A 94 0.07 7.18 6.28
N PHE A 95 -0.88 7.26 5.34
CA PHE A 95 -0.62 7.19 3.91
C PHE A 95 -0.75 8.58 3.27
N THR A 96 0.23 8.98 2.46
CA THR A 96 0.19 10.24 1.69
C THR A 96 0.70 10.03 0.27
N GLY A 97 0.26 10.88 -0.67
CA GLY A 97 0.59 10.75 -2.09
C GLY A 97 -0.51 10.05 -2.91
N ASN A 98 -0.12 9.45 -4.03
CA ASN A 98 -1.01 8.78 -4.97
C ASN A 98 -1.73 7.60 -4.31
N HIS A 99 -3.05 7.50 -4.56
CA HIS A 99 -3.91 6.46 -4.02
C HIS A 99 -3.79 6.24 -2.50
N SER A 100 -3.38 7.27 -1.74
CA SER A 100 -3.25 7.20 -0.27
C SER A 100 -4.53 6.77 0.41
N PHE A 101 -5.68 7.34 0.00
CA PHE A 101 -7.01 6.96 0.50
C PHE A 101 -7.33 5.47 0.29
N LEU A 102 -6.94 4.89 -0.85
CA LEU A 102 -7.14 3.46 -1.11
C LEU A 102 -6.32 2.59 -0.15
N HIS A 103 -5.05 2.95 0.05
CA HIS A 103 -4.16 2.20 0.93
C HIS A 103 -4.60 2.31 2.40
N GLU A 104 -5.00 3.50 2.84
CA GLU A 104 -5.57 3.72 4.18
C GLU A 104 -6.85 2.91 4.38
N TYR A 105 -7.76 2.95 3.41
CA TYR A 105 -9.00 2.19 3.48
C TYR A 105 -8.75 0.68 3.59
N ILE A 106 -7.86 0.11 2.78
CA ILE A 106 -7.55 -1.32 2.81
C ILE A 106 -6.82 -1.70 4.11
N SER A 107 -5.79 -0.95 4.49
CA SER A 107 -4.89 -1.31 5.59
C SER A 107 -5.50 -1.06 6.97
N GLU A 108 -6.22 0.04 7.16
CA GLU A 108 -6.75 0.45 8.46
C GLU A 108 -8.26 0.28 8.59
N THR A 109 -9.05 0.59 7.55
CA THR A 109 -10.52 0.55 7.70
C THR A 109 -11.09 -0.85 7.48
N LEU A 110 -10.81 -1.45 6.31
CA LEU A 110 -11.40 -2.74 5.92
C LEU A 110 -10.92 -3.87 6.84
N ASN A 111 -9.63 -3.88 7.17
CA ASN A 111 -9.06 -4.92 8.03
C ASN A 111 -9.67 -4.88 9.45
N VAL A 112 -9.86 -3.69 10.02
CA VAL A 112 -10.49 -3.53 11.34
C VAL A 112 -11.97 -3.88 11.30
N ASP A 113 -12.71 -3.46 10.28
CA ASP A 113 -14.14 -3.73 10.17
C ASP A 113 -14.46 -5.22 9.92
N LEU A 114 -13.58 -5.94 9.22
CA LEU A 114 -13.74 -7.37 8.95
C LEU A 114 -13.23 -8.23 10.09
N PHE A 115 -12.01 -8.02 10.56
CA PHE A 115 -11.37 -8.92 11.52
C PHE A 115 -11.47 -8.42 12.96
N GLY A 116 -11.38 -7.10 13.18
CA GLY A 116 -11.47 -6.50 14.52
C GLY A 116 -12.85 -6.65 15.17
N LYS A 117 -13.91 -6.87 14.36
CA LYS A 117 -15.29 -7.02 14.84
C LYS A 117 -15.75 -8.48 14.97
N ILE A 118 -14.90 -9.46 14.68
CA ILE A 118 -15.22 -10.88 14.83
C ILE A 118 -15.72 -11.21 16.26
N PRO A 119 -15.05 -10.80 17.35
CA PRO A 119 -15.51 -11.12 18.70
C PRO A 119 -16.90 -10.56 19.02
N LEU A 120 -17.22 -9.39 18.47
CA LEU A 120 -18.56 -8.80 18.61
C LEU A 120 -19.61 -9.63 17.88
N TYR A 121 -19.31 -10.08 16.67
CA TYR A 121 -20.23 -10.94 15.90
C TYR A 121 -20.44 -12.30 16.57
N GLU A 122 -19.38 -12.89 17.12
CA GLU A 122 -19.44 -14.12 17.92
C GLU A 122 -20.33 -13.94 19.15
N GLN A 123 -20.12 -12.87 19.93
CA GLN A 123 -20.93 -12.58 21.12
C GLN A 123 -22.43 -12.40 20.79
N ILE A 124 -22.76 -11.76 19.67
CA ILE A 124 -24.15 -11.60 19.21
C ILE A 124 -24.73 -12.96 18.78
N GLY A 125 -23.93 -13.79 18.12
CA GLY A 125 -24.27 -15.16 17.74
C GLY A 125 -24.58 -16.04 18.94
N GLU A 126 -23.75 -15.98 20.00
CA GLU A 126 -23.96 -16.70 21.25
C GLU A 126 -25.28 -16.30 21.94
N LYS A 127 -25.63 -15.01 21.88
CA LYS A 127 -26.92 -14.48 22.37
C LYS A 127 -28.12 -14.86 21.49
N LYS A 128 -27.91 -15.61 20.40
CA LYS A 128 -28.91 -16.01 19.39
C LYS A 128 -29.70 -14.82 18.81
N ASN A 129 -29.12 -13.62 18.82
CA ASN A 129 -29.78 -12.42 18.30
C ASN A 129 -29.50 -12.24 16.79
N PHE A 130 -30.08 -13.13 15.99
CA PHE A 130 -29.85 -13.18 14.54
C PHE A 130 -30.27 -11.91 13.79
N ASN A 131 -31.27 -11.18 14.30
CA ASN A 131 -31.72 -9.92 13.72
C ASN A 131 -30.68 -8.81 13.89
N GLU A 132 -30.07 -8.71 15.08
CA GLU A 132 -28.99 -7.76 15.32
C GLU A 132 -27.76 -8.09 14.47
N LEU A 133 -27.39 -9.38 14.39
CA LEU A 133 -26.28 -9.84 13.56
C LEU A 133 -26.49 -9.46 12.09
N LYS A 134 -27.66 -9.78 11.53
CA LYS A 134 -28.04 -9.44 10.15
C LYS A 134 -27.97 -7.93 9.88
N ASN A 135 -28.47 -7.11 10.81
CA ASN A 135 -28.47 -5.66 10.64
C ASN A 135 -27.05 -5.08 10.68
N ARG A 136 -26.18 -5.57 11.56
CA ARG A 136 -24.78 -5.12 11.63
C ARG A 136 -24.01 -5.50 10.36
N PHE A 137 -24.16 -6.73 9.87
CA PHE A 137 -23.57 -7.15 8.59
C PHE A 137 -24.07 -6.30 7.42
N ARG A 138 -25.39 -6.07 7.31
CA ARG A 138 -25.96 -5.24 6.24
C ARG A 138 -25.44 -3.81 6.27
N THR A 139 -25.29 -3.25 7.46
CA THR A 139 -24.78 -1.88 7.66
C THR A 139 -23.30 -1.80 7.26
N ALA A 140 -22.47 -2.75 7.70
CA ALA A 140 -21.07 -2.83 7.31
C ALA A 140 -20.91 -2.99 5.79
N ALA A 141 -21.66 -3.92 5.18
CA ALA A 141 -21.64 -4.12 3.73
C ALA A 141 -22.06 -2.87 2.96
N SER A 142 -23.10 -2.17 3.41
CA SER A 142 -23.57 -0.93 2.77
C SER A 142 -22.53 0.19 2.85
N ARG A 143 -21.79 0.29 3.97
CA ARG A 143 -20.69 1.24 4.13
C ARG A 143 -19.56 0.94 3.13
N HIS A 144 -19.11 -0.31 3.05
CA HIS A 144 -18.04 -0.70 2.15
C HIS A 144 -18.41 -0.55 0.67
N ILE A 145 -19.68 -0.76 0.30
CA ILE A 145 -20.16 -0.48 -1.07
C ILE A 145 -20.13 1.02 -1.38
N LYS A 146 -20.44 1.87 -0.40
CA LYS A 146 -20.37 3.33 -0.57
C LYS A 146 -18.91 3.80 -0.70
N GLU A 147 -18.03 3.27 0.13
CA GLU A 147 -16.60 3.57 0.09
C GLU A 147 -15.96 3.05 -1.20
N SER A 148 -16.31 1.85 -1.68
CA SER A 148 -15.80 1.32 -2.95
C SER A 148 -16.19 2.20 -4.14
N LYS A 149 -17.42 2.73 -4.16
CA LYS A 149 -17.85 3.70 -5.18
C LYS A 149 -17.08 5.01 -5.10
N THR A 150 -16.77 5.47 -3.89
CA THR A 150 -15.97 6.68 -3.66
C THR A 150 -14.53 6.48 -4.14
N ILE A 151 -13.95 5.32 -3.86
CA ILE A 151 -12.62 4.93 -4.36
C ILE A 151 -12.62 4.87 -5.88
N GLN A 152 -13.61 4.22 -6.51
CA GLN A 152 -13.72 4.17 -7.96
C GLN A 152 -13.79 5.58 -8.57
N HIS A 153 -14.60 6.47 -7.99
CA HIS A 153 -14.64 7.86 -8.46
C HIS A 153 -13.27 8.55 -8.33
N ASN A 154 -12.59 8.40 -7.20
CA ASN A 154 -11.32 9.10 -6.95
C ASN A 154 -10.10 8.50 -7.68
N CYS A 155 -10.15 7.25 -8.09
CA CYS A 155 -9.06 6.60 -8.84
C CYS A 155 -9.23 6.69 -10.36
N PHE A 156 -10.43 6.98 -10.87
CA PHE A 156 -10.73 6.98 -12.31
C PHE A 156 -11.29 8.31 -12.84
N SER A 157 -11.21 9.40 -12.07
CA SER A 157 -11.53 10.78 -12.51
C SER A 157 -10.26 11.57 -12.73
#